data_AF-A0A3D2B4S1-F1
#
_entry.id   AF-A0A3D2B4S1-F1
#
_cell.length_a   1.000
_cell.length_b   1.000
_cell.length_c   1.000
_cell.angle_alpha   90.00
_cell.angle_beta   90.00
_cell.angle_gamma   90.00
#
_symmetry.space_group_name_H-M   'P 1'
#
loop_
_entity.id
_entity.type
_entity.pdbx_description
1 polymer ?
#
loop_
_entity_poly.entity_id
_entity_poly.type
_entity_poly.pdbx_seq_one_letter_code
_entity_poly.pdbx_strand_id
1 'polypeptide(L)'
;QEKEPVRKQLAGSLRAVLAQKLERDNQQGRVALFELLVNTPAAANLIREGKTWQLPGVIQTGQQAGMQNFEQSLAERRAQGRLS
;
A
#
# COMPACT_ATOMS: atom_id res chain seq x y z
N GLN A 1 13.46 -12.97 -19.48
CA GLN A 1 14.61 -13.38 -18.65
C GLN A 1 15.14 -12.24 -17.77
N GLU A 2 15.13 -10.98 -18.21
CA GLU A 2 15.62 -9.84 -17.40
C GLU A 2 14.79 -9.49 -16.14
N LYS A 3 13.53 -9.94 -16.06
CA LYS A 3 12.63 -9.57 -14.95
C LYS A 3 12.98 -10.23 -13.61
N GLU A 4 13.69 -11.36 -13.61
CA GLU A 4 14.01 -12.09 -12.37
C GLU A 4 15.13 -11.45 -11.54
N PRO A 5 16.29 -11.08 -12.10
CA PRO A 5 17.34 -10.39 -11.35
C PRO A 5 16.85 -9.06 -10.73
N VAL A 6 16.11 -8.26 -11.52
CA VAL A 6 15.55 -6.97 -11.06
C VAL A 6 14.60 -7.17 -9.89
N ARG A 7 13.74 -8.19 -9.97
CA ARG A 7 12.79 -8.52 -8.90
C ARG A 7 13.47 -8.98 -7.62
N LYS A 8 14.55 -9.77 -7.71
CA LYS A 8 15.36 -10.17 -6.55
C LYS A 8 16.01 -8.97 -5.88
N GLN A 9 16.61 -8.07 -6.66
CA GLN A 9 17.20 -6.84 -6.15
C GLN A 9 16.14 -5.95 -5.48
N LEU A 10 15.00 -5.73 -6.14
CA LEU A 10 13.89 -4.96 -5.59
C LEU A 10 13.39 -5.54 -4.26
N ALA A 11 13.19 -6.85 -4.17
CA ALA A 11 12.77 -7.51 -2.93
C ALA A 11 13.75 -7.27 -1.77
N GLY A 12 15.05 -7.13 -2.05
CA GLY A 12 16.08 -6.89 -1.03
C GLY A 12 16.25 -5.42 -0.64
N SER A 13 16.04 -4.48 -1.56
CA SER A 13 16.29 -3.05 -1.33
C SER A 13 15.05 -2.23 -1.03
N LEU A 14 13.85 -2.68 -1.44
CA LEU A 14 12.60 -1.98 -1.20
C LEU A 14 12.36 -1.85 0.31
N ARG A 15 11.94 -0.67 0.76
CA ARG A 15 11.56 -0.42 2.17
C ARG A 15 10.06 -0.34 2.33
N ALA A 16 9.41 0.47 1.51
CA ALA A 16 7.97 0.61 1.45
C ALA A 16 7.55 1.19 0.10
N VAL A 17 6.28 1.04 -0.23
CA VAL A 17 5.60 1.75 -1.33
C VAL A 17 4.44 2.51 -0.74
N LEU A 18 4.42 3.83 -0.95
CA LEU A 18 3.30 4.69 -0.62
C LEU A 18 2.64 5.14 -1.92
N ALA A 19 1.37 4.78 -2.09
CA ALA A 19 0.52 5.26 -3.15
C ALA A 19 -0.48 6.29 -2.59
N GLN A 20 -0.74 7.34 -3.37
CA GLN A 20 -1.61 8.44 -2.98
C GLN A 20 -2.70 8.66 -4.03
N LYS A 21 -3.94 8.85 -3.57
CA LYS A 21 -5.05 9.33 -4.39
C LYS A 21 -5.62 10.60 -3.74
N LEU A 22 -5.88 11.63 -4.54
CA LEU A 22 -6.47 12.87 -4.06
C LEU A 22 -7.96 12.90 -4.40
N GLU A 23 -8.79 13.05 -3.38
CA GLU A 23 -10.24 13.15 -3.48
C GLU A 23 -10.71 14.55 -3.10
N ARG A 24 -11.89 14.94 -3.60
CA ARG A 24 -12.50 16.22 -3.23
C ARG A 24 -12.92 16.17 -1.76
N ASP A 25 -12.48 17.13 -0.97
CA ASP A 25 -12.84 17.21 0.45
C ASP A 25 -14.22 17.88 0.61
N ASN A 26 -15.01 17.39 1.57
CA ASN A 26 -16.29 17.99 1.98
C ASN A 26 -16.10 19.38 2.60
N GLN A 27 -14.98 19.61 3.29
CA GLN A 27 -14.74 20.88 3.98
C GLN A 27 -14.26 21.94 3.00
N GLN A 28 -13.13 21.69 2.33
CA GLN A 28 -12.62 22.51 1.22
C GLN A 28 -11.39 21.82 0.59
N GLY A 29 -11.18 21.99 -0.71
CA GLY A 29 -9.96 21.53 -1.38
C GLY A 29 -9.94 20.01 -1.63
N ARG A 30 -8.81 19.37 -1.30
CA ARG A 30 -8.60 17.93 -1.52
C ARG A 30 -8.04 17.23 -0.29
N VAL A 31 -8.45 15.98 -0.10
CA VAL A 31 -7.92 15.06 0.90
C VAL A 31 -7.18 13.92 0.24
N ALA A 32 -6.05 13.52 0.82
CA ALA A 32 -5.32 12.33 0.37
C ALA A 32 -5.86 11.06 1.04
N LEU A 33 -6.13 10.07 0.19
CA LEU A 33 -6.18 8.66 0.54
C LEU A 33 -4.79 8.06 0.30
N PHE A 34 -4.39 7.16 1.19
CA PHE A 34 -3.10 6.48 1.11
C PHE A 34 -3.29 4.97 1.07
N GLU A 35 -2.43 4.32 0.30
CA GLU A 35 -2.17 2.87 0.40
C GLU A 35 -0.68 2.68 0.65
N LEU A 36 -0.34 1.92 1.68
CA LEU A 36 1.02 1.72 2.16
C LEU A 36 1.32 0.23 2.26
N LEU A 37 2.29 -0.21 1.47
CA LEU A 37 2.95 -1.51 1.60
C LEU A 37 4.30 -1.30 2.29
N VAL A 38 4.55 -2.00 3.40
CA VAL A 38 5.87 -2.08 4.02
C VAL A 38 6.55 -3.38 3.62
N ASN A 39 7.82 -3.35 3.23
CA ASN A 39 8.54 -4.53 2.75
C ASN A 39 8.99 -5.43 3.92
N THR A 40 8.05 -6.15 4.52
CA THR A 40 8.31 -7.19 5.51
C THR A 40 8.95 -8.43 4.85
N PRO A 41 9.53 -9.37 5.62
CA PRO A 41 10.06 -10.62 5.04
C PRO A 41 9.04 -11.39 4.19
N ALA A 42 7.77 -11.40 4.58
CA ALA A 42 6.69 -12.02 3.82
C ALA A 42 6.44 -11.30 2.49
N ALA A 43 6.33 -9.96 2.50
CA ALA A 43 6.15 -9.17 1.28
C ALA A 43 7.35 -9.31 0.33
N ALA A 44 8.58 -9.27 0.87
CA ALA A 44 9.81 -9.46 0.09
C ALA A 44 9.84 -10.83 -0.61
N ASN A 45 9.39 -11.89 0.07
CA ASN A 45 9.29 -13.22 -0.52
C ASN A 45 8.30 -13.26 -1.68
N LEU A 46 7.12 -12.67 -1.52
CA LEU A 46 6.12 -12.59 -2.60
C LEU A 46 6.63 -11.79 -3.80
N ILE A 47 7.33 -10.68 -3.55
CA ILE A 47 7.99 -9.90 -4.62
C ILE A 47 8.99 -10.80 -5.32
N ARG A 48 9.88 -11.50 -4.60
CA ARG A 48 10.93 -12.35 -5.18
C ARG A 48 10.38 -13.49 -6.04
N GLU A 49 9.30 -14.14 -5.59
CA GLU A 49 8.62 -15.23 -6.31
C GLU A 49 7.69 -14.72 -7.43
N GLY A 50 7.51 -13.40 -7.52
CA GLY A 50 6.63 -12.77 -8.49
C GLY A 50 5.15 -12.96 -8.23
N LYS A 51 4.78 -13.37 -7.01
CA LYS A 51 3.41 -13.54 -6.52
C LYS A 51 2.78 -12.22 -6.07
N THR A 52 2.97 -11.16 -6.87
CA THR A 52 2.58 -9.79 -6.48
C THR A 52 1.06 -9.61 -6.33
N TRP A 53 0.26 -10.46 -6.96
CA TRP A 53 -1.20 -10.49 -6.78
C TRP A 53 -1.66 -10.85 -5.36
N GLN A 54 -0.76 -11.39 -4.52
CA GLN A 54 -1.05 -11.67 -3.11
C GLN A 54 -0.77 -10.46 -2.19
N LEU A 55 -0.03 -9.44 -2.66
CA LEU A 55 0.32 -8.27 -1.86
C LEU A 55 -0.90 -7.48 -1.33
N PRO A 56 -2.03 -7.35 -2.06
CA PRO A 56 -3.22 -6.69 -1.51
C PRO A 56 -3.72 -7.33 -0.21
N GLY A 57 -3.71 -8.66 -0.11
CA GLY A 57 -4.10 -9.38 1.12
C GLY A 57 -3.10 -9.17 2.26
N VAL A 58 -1.80 -9.04 1.92
CA VAL A 58 -0.75 -8.69 2.89
C VAL A 58 -0.95 -7.27 3.42
N ILE A 59 -1.26 -6.30 2.56
CA ILE A 59 -1.55 -4.92 2.96
C ILE A 59 -2.76 -4.88 3.89
N GLN A 60 -3.84 -5.57 3.52
CA GLN A 60 -5.09 -5.61 4.28
C GLN A 60 -4.89 -6.09 5.72
N THR A 61 -4.04 -7.10 5.93
CA THR A 61 -3.76 -7.71 7.24
C THR A 61 -2.52 -7.13 7.93
N GLY A 62 -1.75 -6.28 7.25
CA GLY A 62 -0.45 -5.76 7.69
C GLY A 62 -0.50 -4.52 8.58
N GLN A 63 -1.64 -4.19 9.19
CA GLN A 63 -1.81 -2.97 10.00
C GLN A 63 -0.78 -2.84 11.13
N GLN A 64 -0.38 -3.95 11.76
CA GLN A 64 0.65 -3.96 12.80
C GLN A 64 2.03 -3.51 12.28
N ALA A 65 2.31 -3.72 10.99
CA ALA A 65 3.50 -3.23 10.32
C ALA A 65 3.32 -1.81 9.75
N GLY A 66 2.21 -1.13 10.08
CA GLY A 66 1.86 0.20 9.59
C GLY A 66 1.27 0.19 8.18
N MET A 67 0.88 -0.96 7.62
CA MET A 67 0.26 -1.02 6.30
C MET A 67 -1.19 -0.54 6.34
N GLN A 68 -1.65 -0.03 5.20
CA GLN A 68 -3.02 0.46 5.01
C GLN A 68 -3.41 0.29 3.55
N ASN A 69 -4.61 -0.19 3.25
CA ASN A 69 -5.16 -0.15 1.88
C ASN A 69 -6.04 1.10 1.67
N PHE A 70 -6.35 1.40 0.40
CA PHE A 70 -7.18 2.57 0.10
C PHE A 70 -8.57 2.54 0.74
N GLU A 71 -9.19 1.36 0.92
CA GLU A 71 -10.52 1.24 1.54
C GLU A 71 -10.50 1.64 3.02
N GLN A 72 -9.47 1.23 3.75
CA GLN A 72 -9.24 1.64 5.14
C GLN A 72 -9.00 3.15 5.23
N SER A 73 -8.16 3.70 4.34
CA SER A 73 -7.90 5.14 4.28
C SER A 73 -9.19 5.92 3.99
N LEU A 74 -10.02 5.43 3.06
CA LEU A 74 -11.32 6.02 2.74
C LEU A 74 -12.27 5.99 3.95
N ALA A 75 -12.36 4.85 4.64
CA ALA A 75 -13.18 4.72 5.84
C ALA A 75 -12.75 5.70 6.94
N GLU A 76 -11.44 5.89 7.15
CA GLU A 76 -10.92 6.89 8.09
C GLU A 76 -11.32 8.32 7.69
N ARG A 77 -11.18 8.70 6.42
CA ARG A 77 -11.56 10.05 5.97
C ARG A 77 -13.07 10.29 6.06
N ARG A 78 -13.90 9.25 5.85
CA ARG A 78 -15.35 9.29 6.08
C ARG A 78 -15.70 9.45 7.55
N ALA A 79 -15.06 8.69 8.44
CA ALA A 79 -15.24 8.83 9.88
C ALA A 79 -14.84 10.22 10.40
N GLN A 80 -13.88 10.87 9.74
CA GLN A 80 -13.47 12.25 9.99
C GLN A 80 -14.39 13.31 9.33
N GLY A 81 -15.42 12.90 8.59
CA GLY A 81 -16.34 13.79 7.87
C GLY A 81 -15.75 14.49 6.64
N ARG A 82 -14.56 14.09 6.19
CA ARG A 82 -13.85 14.71 5.07
C ARG A 82 -14.31 14.22 3.70
N LEU A 83 -14.86 13.01 3.64
CA LEU A 83 -15.41 12.41 2.43
C LEU A 83 -16.82 11.90 2.68
N SER A 84 -17.65 11.95 1.65
CA SER A 84 -18.99 11.34 1.62
C SER A 84 -18.93 9.82 1.53
#